data_AF-A0A2H1GCK6-F1
#
_entry.id   AF-A0A2H1GCK6-F1
#
_cell.length_a   1.000
_cell.length_b   1.000
_cell.length_c   1.000
_cell.angle_alpha   90.00
_cell.angle_beta   90.00
_cell.angle_gamma   90.00
#
_symmetry.space_group_name_H-M   'P 1'
#
loop_
_entity.id
_entity.type
_entity.pdbx_description
1 polymer ?
#
loop_
_entity_poly.entity_id
_entity_poly.type
_entity_poly.pdbx_seq_one_letter_code
_entity_poly.pdbx_strand_id
1 'polypeptide(L)'
;MTTPAAPPQRLTQLPGYDTAPDVYETGGRTSSSLSNTSSHSADAGANTSDTSDPEDDEEDVTTSGYGVSRRRLHPGQARRRFVGASRGVETRGVDYGDRVDGKRRGLTKRSRRVDVDSEEEEEGLEARIARLRREVEECRVEAEKERGEEGQGEGDGLGYLEELGRMMGELEGGGKSRGGGGHKRTGSKYHDAPTIPPTAAASTQPQATSMAERSGQVDEQTLTSITTFDTRLTALESALGLSSLDPTSQSSTVTAPLLPTLTLLDQQLATLSSATSLSALEAASSRIHKLKSEAASLSQLQSQRGPPTDKNNASTPSASTPTTDDEEDSTAADSVKPATSALLSADDLKTLTELHSLLPSLTSLTPLIPHLTTRLRSLRTLHTTAATAASDLDGIEKRQAEMESELRVWREGLEKVEEAVRESGEANGRNGKVVEGWVGELRGRVEKLGR
;
A
#
# COMPACT_ATOMS: atom_id res chain seq x y z
N MET A 1 -46.91 6.52 11.67
CA MET A 1 -46.92 7.10 13.03
C MET A 1 -45.70 6.56 13.73
N THR A 2 -44.58 7.27 13.60
CA THR A 2 -43.32 6.87 14.24
C THR A 2 -43.36 7.35 15.68
N THR A 3 -43.35 6.42 16.61
CA THR A 3 -43.30 6.69 18.05
C THR A 3 -42.06 7.55 18.34
N PRO A 4 -42.18 8.70 19.03
CA PRO A 4 -41.01 9.51 19.36
C PRO A 4 -40.08 8.70 20.27
N ALA A 5 -38.82 8.56 19.85
CA ALA A 5 -37.79 7.90 20.63
C ALA A 5 -37.65 8.61 21.99
N ALA A 6 -37.53 7.84 23.08
CA ALA A 6 -37.37 8.40 24.41
C ALA A 6 -36.13 9.33 24.46
N PRO A 7 -36.24 10.53 25.07
CA PRO A 7 -35.16 11.50 25.08
C PRO A 7 -33.94 10.95 25.84
N PRO A 8 -32.70 11.19 25.38
CA PRO A 8 -31.52 10.78 26.11
C PRO A 8 -31.49 11.47 27.48
N GLN A 9 -31.14 10.72 28.53
CA GLN A 9 -31.23 11.14 29.95
C GLN A 9 -30.51 12.47 30.28
N ARG A 10 -29.59 12.92 29.42
CA ARG A 10 -28.89 14.21 29.56
C ARG A 10 -29.77 15.41 29.21
N LEU A 11 -30.78 15.22 28.35
CA LEU A 11 -31.62 16.29 27.80
C LEU A 11 -32.93 16.47 28.58
N THR A 12 -33.35 15.48 29.36
CA THR A 12 -34.56 15.55 30.21
C THR A 12 -34.42 16.47 31.42
N GLN A 13 -33.20 16.83 31.79
CA GLN A 13 -32.91 17.76 32.89
C GLN A 13 -32.98 19.23 32.45
N LEU A 14 -33.08 19.50 31.14
CA LEU A 14 -33.21 20.86 30.61
C LEU A 14 -34.71 21.24 30.51
N PRO A 15 -35.17 22.28 31.20
CA PRO A 15 -36.54 22.77 31.04
C PRO A 15 -36.74 23.35 29.63
N GLY A 16 -37.77 22.88 28.92
CA GLY A 16 -38.12 23.35 27.58
C GLY A 16 -37.42 22.63 26.41
N TYR A 17 -36.88 21.43 26.63
CA TYR A 17 -36.31 20.62 25.54
C TYR A 17 -37.41 20.23 24.54
N ASP A 18 -37.13 20.44 23.24
CA ASP A 18 -38.07 20.20 22.14
C ASP A 18 -38.22 18.69 21.86
N THR A 19 -39.45 18.19 21.86
CA THR A 19 -39.79 16.80 21.51
C THR A 19 -40.31 16.67 20.07
N ALA A 20 -40.16 17.71 19.26
CA ALA A 20 -40.44 17.68 17.84
C ALA A 20 -39.57 16.63 17.11
N PRO A 21 -39.99 16.18 15.91
CA PRO A 21 -39.15 15.38 15.04
C PRO A 21 -37.79 16.05 14.76
N ASP A 22 -36.69 15.34 15.01
CA ASP A 22 -35.32 15.82 14.79
C ASP A 22 -35.05 16.24 13.33
N VAL A 23 -35.74 15.62 12.37
CA VAL A 23 -35.55 15.86 10.93
C VAL A 23 -36.90 16.08 10.26
N TYR A 24 -37.11 17.28 9.74
CA TYR A 24 -38.24 17.61 8.86
C TYR A 24 -37.82 17.50 7.40
N GLU A 25 -37.91 16.30 6.84
CA GLU A 25 -37.62 16.05 5.44
C GLU A 25 -38.86 16.16 4.55
N THR A 26 -38.68 16.70 3.34
CA THR A 26 -39.67 16.56 2.27
C THR A 26 -39.59 15.11 1.76
N GLY A 27 -40.70 14.37 1.76
CA GLY A 27 -40.73 12.93 1.47
C GLY A 27 -39.76 12.50 0.37
N GLY A 28 -38.90 11.53 0.68
CA GLY A 28 -37.73 11.14 -0.10
C GLY A 28 -37.98 11.09 -1.60
N ARG A 29 -37.60 12.17 -2.29
CA ARG A 29 -37.80 12.30 -3.75
C ARG A 29 -36.91 11.27 -4.43
N THR A 30 -37.49 10.24 -5.00
CA THR A 30 -36.81 9.26 -5.89
C THR A 30 -36.47 9.88 -7.26
N SER A 31 -35.94 11.11 -7.31
CA SER A 31 -35.64 11.79 -8.58
C SER A 31 -34.41 11.23 -9.32
N SER A 32 -33.69 10.28 -8.70
CA SER A 32 -32.59 9.54 -9.33
C SER A 32 -33.00 8.16 -9.87
N SER A 33 -34.29 7.79 -9.82
CA SER A 33 -34.73 6.42 -10.16
C SER A 33 -34.45 5.98 -11.60
N LEU A 34 -34.06 6.85 -12.54
CA LEU A 34 -33.85 6.47 -13.94
C LEU A 34 -32.80 7.34 -14.65
N SER A 35 -31.68 7.70 -14.00
CA SER A 35 -30.58 8.33 -14.74
C SER A 35 -29.85 7.30 -15.61
N ASN A 36 -30.29 7.21 -16.87
CA ASN A 36 -29.55 6.80 -18.05
C ASN A 36 -28.74 5.50 -17.96
N THR A 37 -29.42 4.38 -18.21
CA THR A 37 -28.84 3.21 -18.89
C THR A 37 -28.58 3.54 -20.37
N SER A 38 -27.69 4.49 -20.62
CA SER A 38 -27.03 4.71 -21.92
C SER A 38 -25.58 5.11 -21.65
N SER A 39 -24.94 4.42 -20.72
CA SER A 39 -23.53 4.12 -20.84
C SER A 39 -23.43 2.99 -21.86
N HIS A 40 -22.97 3.31 -23.06
CA HIS A 40 -22.41 2.30 -23.96
C HIS A 40 -21.23 1.65 -23.23
N SER A 41 -21.51 0.59 -22.50
CA SER A 41 -20.53 -0.39 -22.05
C SER A 41 -19.94 -1.02 -23.30
N ALA A 42 -18.85 -0.40 -23.74
CA ALA A 42 -17.81 -0.99 -24.53
C ALA A 42 -17.57 -2.42 -24.07
N ASP A 43 -18.14 -3.35 -24.84
CA ASP A 43 -17.95 -4.79 -24.77
C ASP A 43 -16.50 -5.12 -24.40
N ALA A 44 -16.32 -5.63 -23.17
CA ALA A 44 -15.13 -6.34 -22.78
C ALA A 44 -15.24 -7.73 -23.40
N GLY A 45 -14.99 -7.76 -24.71
CA GLY A 45 -15.11 -8.93 -25.56
C GLY A 45 -14.46 -10.13 -24.91
N ALA A 46 -15.30 -11.15 -24.74
CA ALA A 46 -14.95 -12.51 -24.43
C ALA A 46 -13.80 -12.99 -25.33
N ASN A 47 -13.02 -13.92 -24.79
CA ASN A 47 -12.03 -14.71 -25.52
C ASN A 47 -12.66 -15.29 -26.81
N THR A 48 -12.42 -14.63 -27.94
CA THR A 48 -12.66 -15.23 -29.26
C THR A 48 -11.32 -15.57 -29.89
N SER A 49 -11.31 -16.81 -30.35
CA SER A 49 -10.29 -17.52 -31.06
C SER A 49 -9.48 -16.69 -32.05
N ASP A 50 -8.16 -16.85 -31.95
CA ASP A 50 -7.26 -17.28 -33.03
C ASP A 50 -7.98 -17.52 -34.38
N THR A 51 -7.95 -16.53 -35.28
CA THR A 51 -7.95 -16.70 -36.75
C THR A 51 -7.89 -15.35 -37.47
N SER A 52 -6.82 -15.18 -38.25
CA SER A 52 -6.73 -14.51 -39.57
C SER A 52 -7.15 -13.04 -39.79
N ASP A 53 -6.22 -12.33 -40.44
CA ASP A 53 -6.38 -11.20 -41.38
C ASP A 53 -6.83 -9.81 -40.88
N PRO A 54 -6.24 -8.69 -41.37
CA PRO A 54 -6.69 -7.35 -41.07
C PRO A 54 -7.51 -6.78 -42.23
N GLU A 55 -8.74 -7.25 -42.43
CA GLU A 55 -9.69 -6.58 -43.33
C GLU A 55 -11.02 -6.29 -42.60
N ASP A 56 -11.43 -5.03 -42.68
CA ASP A 56 -12.75 -4.45 -42.37
C ASP A 56 -13.43 -4.74 -41.02
N ASP A 57 -13.22 -3.81 -40.08
CA ASP A 57 -14.27 -3.40 -39.13
C ASP A 57 -14.95 -2.13 -39.68
N GLU A 58 -15.75 -2.27 -40.74
CA GLU A 58 -16.64 -1.22 -41.27
C GLU A 58 -18.03 -1.27 -40.59
N GLU A 59 -18.13 -1.38 -39.27
CA GLU A 59 -19.40 -1.15 -38.57
C GLU A 59 -19.20 -0.41 -37.23
N ASP A 60 -18.96 0.91 -37.32
CA ASP A 60 -19.22 1.83 -36.20
C ASP A 60 -19.65 3.23 -36.70
N VAL A 61 -20.70 3.27 -37.53
CA VAL A 61 -21.27 4.49 -38.16
C VAL A 61 -22.14 5.30 -37.19
N THR A 62 -21.75 5.46 -35.93
CA THR A 62 -22.44 6.42 -35.05
C THR A 62 -21.57 7.24 -34.10
N THR A 63 -20.27 6.95 -33.95
CA THR A 63 -19.43 7.63 -32.93
C THR A 63 -18.06 8.12 -33.42
N SER A 64 -17.90 8.61 -34.66
CA SER A 64 -16.77 9.53 -34.96
C SER A 64 -16.89 10.26 -36.30
N GLY A 65 -17.67 11.34 -36.35
CA GLY A 65 -17.73 12.26 -37.51
C GLY A 65 -16.51 13.18 -37.69
N TYR A 66 -15.40 12.92 -36.99
CA TYR A 66 -14.16 13.66 -37.12
C TYR A 66 -13.06 12.62 -37.31
N GLY A 67 -12.27 12.68 -38.39
CA GLY A 67 -11.28 11.68 -38.85
C GLY A 67 -10.18 11.31 -37.85
N VAL A 68 -10.56 10.85 -36.67
CA VAL A 68 -9.77 10.46 -35.52
C VAL A 68 -10.00 8.98 -35.31
N SER A 69 -8.99 8.18 -35.65
CA SER A 69 -8.99 6.74 -35.39
C SER A 69 -8.96 6.50 -33.87
N ARG A 70 -10.08 6.02 -33.30
CA ARG A 70 -10.21 5.62 -31.89
C ARG A 70 -9.79 4.16 -31.65
N ARG A 71 -8.70 3.74 -32.29
CA ARG A 71 -8.19 2.38 -32.12
C ARG A 71 -7.87 2.13 -30.65
N ARG A 72 -8.48 1.11 -30.06
CA ARG A 72 -8.22 0.72 -28.68
C ARG A 72 -6.77 0.26 -28.55
N LEU A 73 -6.07 0.78 -27.54
CA LEU A 73 -4.76 0.28 -27.19
C LEU A 73 -4.96 -1.05 -26.47
N HIS A 74 -4.34 -2.12 -26.99
CA HIS A 74 -4.29 -3.43 -26.33
C HIS A 74 -2.88 -3.60 -25.73
N PRO A 75 -2.64 -3.25 -24.45
CA PRO A 75 -1.29 -3.24 -23.88
C PRO A 75 -0.68 -4.64 -23.85
N GLY A 76 -1.48 -5.69 -23.68
CA GLY A 76 -1.01 -7.08 -23.70
C GLY A 76 -0.45 -7.50 -25.06
N GLN A 77 -1.18 -7.21 -26.15
CA GLN A 77 -0.74 -7.51 -27.51
C GLN A 77 0.44 -6.62 -27.93
N ALA A 78 0.39 -5.32 -27.59
CA ALA A 78 1.49 -4.39 -27.81
C ALA A 78 2.76 -4.87 -27.10
N ARG A 79 2.67 -5.28 -25.82
CA ARG A 79 3.81 -5.85 -25.08
C ARG A 79 4.38 -7.07 -25.80
N ARG A 80 3.56 -8.03 -26.23
CA ARG A 80 4.06 -9.21 -26.97
C ARG A 80 4.81 -8.82 -28.25
N ARG A 81 4.34 -7.82 -29.00
CA ARG A 81 5.02 -7.31 -30.21
C ARG A 81 6.32 -6.57 -29.90
N PHE A 82 6.33 -5.73 -28.86
CA PHE A 82 7.49 -4.89 -28.54
C PHE A 82 8.52 -5.54 -27.63
N VAL A 83 8.20 -6.60 -26.89
CA VAL A 83 9.14 -7.31 -26.00
C VAL A 83 10.32 -7.91 -26.77
N GLY A 84 10.09 -8.46 -27.96
CA GLY A 84 11.17 -8.97 -28.82
C GLY A 84 12.04 -7.84 -29.37
N ALA A 85 11.42 -6.72 -29.75
CA ALA A 85 12.11 -5.57 -30.33
C ALA A 85 12.89 -4.75 -29.28
N SER A 86 12.36 -4.61 -28.06
CA SER A 86 12.94 -3.79 -26.99
C SER A 86 14.21 -4.39 -26.42
N ARG A 87 14.34 -5.72 -26.41
CA ARG A 87 15.55 -6.41 -25.93
C ARG A 87 16.80 -6.13 -26.79
N GLY A 88 16.61 -5.73 -28.06
CA GLY A 88 17.71 -5.46 -29.01
C GLY A 88 18.02 -3.99 -29.24
N VAL A 89 17.39 -3.07 -28.51
CA VAL A 89 17.63 -1.62 -28.63
C VAL A 89 18.83 -1.25 -27.76
N GLU A 90 19.89 -0.75 -28.39
CA GLU A 90 21.04 -0.22 -27.67
C GLU A 90 20.84 1.25 -27.33
N THR A 91 21.06 1.60 -26.06
CA THR A 91 21.01 2.98 -25.57
C THR A 91 22.41 3.61 -25.45
N ARG A 92 23.46 2.88 -25.83
CA ARG A 92 24.84 3.33 -25.69
C ARG A 92 25.21 4.28 -26.82
N GLY A 93 25.61 5.50 -26.47
CA GLY A 93 26.03 6.53 -27.43
C GLY A 93 24.89 7.33 -28.03
N VAL A 94 23.73 7.40 -27.37
CA VAL A 94 22.65 8.30 -27.77
C VAL A 94 22.95 9.69 -27.21
N ASP A 95 23.44 10.57 -28.07
CA ASP A 95 23.77 11.94 -27.72
C ASP A 95 22.58 12.86 -28.01
N TYR A 96 21.94 13.38 -26.95
CA TYR A 96 20.90 14.41 -27.04
C TYR A 96 21.47 15.83 -26.91
N GLY A 97 22.78 15.97 -26.77
CA GLY A 97 23.44 17.26 -26.74
C GLY A 97 23.34 17.95 -28.09
N ASP A 98 23.16 19.27 -28.08
CA ASP A 98 23.09 20.13 -29.26
C ASP A 98 24.48 20.33 -29.91
N ARG A 99 25.19 19.24 -30.16
CA ARG A 99 26.44 19.24 -30.91
C ARG A 99 26.09 19.13 -32.38
N VAL A 100 26.34 20.20 -33.13
CA VAL A 100 26.12 20.30 -34.58
C VAL A 100 27.17 19.54 -35.41
N ASP A 101 28.14 18.87 -34.77
CA ASP A 101 29.14 18.03 -35.41
C ASP A 101 28.55 16.69 -35.87
N GLY A 102 27.71 16.74 -36.91
CA GLY A 102 27.54 15.77 -37.99
C GLY A 102 27.10 14.33 -37.71
N LYS A 103 27.11 13.79 -36.49
CA LYS A 103 26.74 12.39 -36.23
C LYS A 103 25.87 12.27 -35.00
N ARG A 104 24.64 12.79 -35.08
CA ARG A 104 23.56 12.50 -34.13
C ARG A 104 23.32 10.98 -34.11
N ARG A 105 23.88 10.30 -33.12
CA ARG A 105 23.67 8.87 -32.90
C ARG A 105 22.33 8.70 -32.18
N GLY A 106 21.33 8.20 -32.91
CA GLY A 106 20.05 7.81 -32.34
C GLY A 106 20.10 6.42 -31.70
N LEU A 107 18.97 5.99 -31.14
CA LEU A 107 18.78 4.60 -30.67
C LEU A 107 18.99 3.63 -31.83
N THR A 108 20.09 2.88 -31.82
CA THR A 108 20.38 1.87 -32.84
C THR A 108 19.93 0.49 -32.37
N LYS A 109 19.33 -0.27 -33.28
CA LYS A 109 19.13 -1.71 -33.07
C LYS A 109 20.42 -2.41 -33.46
N ARG A 110 21.01 -3.21 -32.58
CA ARG A 110 22.21 -3.97 -32.91
C ARG A 110 21.84 -5.01 -33.98
N SER A 111 22.14 -4.73 -35.24
CA SER A 111 22.15 -5.75 -36.28
C SER A 111 23.42 -6.57 -36.07
N ARG A 112 23.28 -7.87 -35.87
CA ARG A 112 24.39 -8.80 -35.66
C ARG A 112 25.23 -8.87 -36.96
N ARG A 113 26.14 -7.92 -37.16
CA ARG A 113 27.22 -8.01 -38.14
C ARG A 113 28.52 -8.23 -37.39
N VAL A 114 29.27 -9.20 -37.88
CA VAL A 114 30.59 -9.62 -37.40
C VAL A 114 31.56 -8.55 -37.86
N ASP A 115 32.13 -7.77 -36.93
CA ASP A 115 33.13 -6.76 -37.24
C ASP A 115 34.51 -7.40 -37.27
N VAL A 116 35.19 -7.20 -38.41
CA VAL A 116 36.57 -7.60 -38.70
C VAL A 116 37.48 -6.52 -38.13
N ASP A 117 38.48 -7.02 -37.42
CA ASP A 117 39.58 -6.32 -36.77
C ASP A 117 40.26 -5.32 -37.72
N SER A 118 40.40 -4.07 -37.27
CA SER A 118 41.27 -3.06 -37.88
C SER A 118 42.00 -2.36 -36.76
N GLU A 119 43.06 -3.02 -36.30
CA GLU A 119 44.10 -2.45 -35.44
C GLU A 119 44.96 -1.49 -36.27
N GLU A 120 44.45 -0.28 -36.51
CA GLU A 120 45.35 0.87 -36.67
C GLU A 120 45.77 1.27 -35.25
N GLU A 121 46.90 0.74 -34.79
CA GLU A 121 47.55 1.17 -33.56
C GLU A 121 48.04 2.62 -33.74
N GLU A 122 47.12 3.58 -33.60
CA GLU A 122 47.45 4.97 -33.32
C GLU A 122 48.37 4.98 -32.08
N GLU A 123 49.59 5.51 -32.22
CA GLU A 123 50.55 5.67 -31.12
C GLU A 123 49.80 6.18 -29.87
N GLY A 124 49.79 5.36 -28.81
CA GLY A 124 49.03 5.65 -27.61
C GLY A 124 49.31 7.06 -27.11
N LEU A 125 48.26 7.78 -26.70
CA LEU A 125 48.34 9.20 -26.30
C LEU A 125 49.47 9.45 -25.29
N GLU A 126 49.75 8.48 -24.42
CA GLU A 126 50.83 8.52 -23.44
C GLU A 126 52.23 8.55 -24.09
N ALA A 127 52.46 7.76 -25.14
CA ALA A 127 53.73 7.77 -25.88
C ALA A 127 53.92 9.09 -26.63
N ARG A 128 52.84 9.63 -27.21
CA ARG A 128 52.84 10.93 -27.88
C ARG A 128 53.13 12.08 -26.93
N ILE A 129 52.54 12.06 -25.73
CA ILE A 129 52.80 13.05 -24.68
C ILE A 129 54.24 12.96 -24.17
N ALA A 130 54.78 11.75 -23.98
CA ALA A 130 56.17 11.56 -23.54
C ALA A 130 57.19 12.07 -24.56
N ARG A 131 56.94 11.87 -25.86
CA ARG A 131 57.78 12.42 -26.93
C ARG A 131 57.75 13.94 -26.95
N LEU A 132 56.55 14.54 -26.92
CA LEU A 132 56.38 16.00 -26.92
C LEU A 132 57.06 16.65 -25.70
N ARG A 133 57.04 16.01 -24.53
CA ARG A 133 57.76 16.48 -23.35
C ARG A 133 59.28 16.51 -23.57
N ARG A 134 59.84 15.51 -24.24
CA ARG A 134 61.27 15.47 -24.56
C ARG A 134 61.64 16.59 -25.53
N GLU A 135 60.86 16.77 -26.59
CA GLU A 135 61.08 17.83 -27.58
C GLU A 135 60.95 19.23 -26.94
N VAL A 136 59.99 19.44 -26.04
CA VAL A 136 59.83 20.73 -25.32
C VAL A 136 60.97 21.00 -24.34
N GLU A 137 61.47 19.98 -23.63
CA GLU A 137 62.61 20.13 -22.73
C GLU A 137 63.93 20.38 -23.49
N GLU A 138 64.11 19.73 -24.64
CA GLU A 138 65.26 19.96 -25.53
C GLU A 138 65.25 21.40 -26.06
N CYS A 139 64.10 21.90 -26.52
CA CYS A 139 63.93 23.31 -26.91
C CYS A 139 64.18 24.28 -25.75
N ARG A 140 63.83 23.92 -24.51
CA ARG A 140 64.10 24.75 -23.33
C ARG A 140 65.60 24.88 -23.05
N VAL A 141 66.33 23.76 -23.10
CA VAL A 141 67.78 23.74 -22.84
C VAL A 141 68.53 24.51 -23.93
N GLU A 142 68.10 24.40 -25.18
CA GLU A 142 68.69 25.14 -26.30
C GLU A 142 68.46 26.65 -26.17
N ALA A 143 67.25 27.08 -25.77
CA ALA A 143 66.94 28.48 -25.49
C ALA A 143 67.72 29.06 -24.28
N GLU A 144 67.96 28.26 -23.24
CA GLU A 144 68.78 28.67 -22.09
C GLU A 144 70.27 28.77 -22.44
N LYS A 145 70.75 27.92 -23.35
CA LYS A 145 72.14 27.96 -23.85
C LYS A 145 72.39 29.15 -24.76
N GLU A 146 71.46 29.46 -25.67
CA GLU A 146 71.53 30.63 -26.56
C GLU A 146 71.56 31.95 -25.76
N ARG A 147 70.81 32.02 -24.65
CA ARG A 147 70.84 33.16 -23.70
C ARG A 147 72.16 33.31 -22.93
N GLY A 148 72.95 32.25 -22.80
CA GLY A 148 74.27 32.29 -22.17
C GLY A 148 75.37 32.80 -23.12
N GLU A 149 75.16 32.67 -24.42
CA GLU A 149 76.11 33.06 -25.47
C GLU A 149 75.79 34.44 -26.08
N GLU A 150 74.52 34.86 -26.10
CA GLU A 150 74.11 36.22 -26.49
C GLU A 150 73.74 37.07 -25.26
N GLY A 151 74.63 38.00 -24.89
CA GLY A 151 74.37 38.99 -23.85
C GLY A 151 73.18 39.89 -24.20
N GLN A 152 72.11 39.78 -23.42
CA GLN A 152 70.93 40.66 -23.42
C GLN A 152 70.21 40.81 -24.78
N GLY A 153 69.61 39.71 -25.25
CA GLY A 153 68.43 39.74 -26.13
C GLY A 153 67.18 39.35 -25.34
N GLU A 154 66.15 40.20 -25.36
CA GLU A 154 64.87 40.02 -24.68
C GLU A 154 64.05 38.91 -25.39
N GLY A 155 64.19 37.67 -24.92
CA GLY A 155 63.54 36.50 -25.52
C GLY A 155 62.21 36.15 -24.86
N ASP A 156 61.10 36.60 -25.46
CA ASP A 156 59.70 36.26 -25.13
C ASP A 156 59.39 34.74 -25.28
N GLY A 157 60.31 33.98 -25.89
CA GLY A 157 60.19 32.53 -26.06
C GLY A 157 60.18 31.75 -24.75
N LEU A 158 60.83 32.24 -23.69
CA LEU A 158 60.83 31.58 -22.38
C LEU A 158 59.47 31.67 -21.67
N GLY A 159 58.75 32.79 -21.84
CA GLY A 159 57.39 32.95 -21.33
C GLY A 159 56.42 31.99 -22.01
N TYR A 160 56.50 31.89 -23.34
CA TYR A 160 55.67 30.95 -24.10
C TYR A 160 55.99 29.48 -23.80
N LEU A 161 57.27 29.14 -23.59
CA LEU A 161 57.69 27.79 -23.17
C LEU A 161 57.20 27.46 -21.74
N GLU A 162 57.19 28.43 -20.84
CA GLU A 162 56.66 28.25 -19.48
C GLU A 162 55.12 28.14 -19.48
N GLU A 163 54.43 28.90 -20.33
CA GLU A 163 52.99 28.78 -20.57
C GLU A 163 52.63 27.45 -21.23
N LEU A 164 53.43 26.97 -22.19
CA LEU A 164 53.26 25.66 -22.82
C LEU A 164 53.47 24.53 -21.80
N GLY A 165 54.46 24.66 -20.92
CA GLY A 165 54.67 23.76 -19.78
C GLY A 165 53.51 23.76 -18.79
N ARG A 166 52.91 24.93 -18.51
CA ARG A 166 51.69 25.05 -17.68
C ARG A 166 50.47 24.42 -18.35
N MET A 167 50.23 24.67 -19.63
CA MET A 167 49.12 24.07 -20.37
C MET A 167 49.28 22.55 -20.52
N MET A 168 50.51 22.04 -20.65
CA MET A 168 50.77 20.60 -20.70
C MET A 168 50.60 19.95 -19.32
N GLY A 169 51.00 20.63 -18.24
CA GLY A 169 50.70 20.22 -16.87
C GLY A 169 49.20 20.23 -16.55
N GLU A 170 48.45 21.20 -17.09
CA GLU A 170 47.00 21.27 -17.00
C GLU A 170 46.30 20.18 -17.84
N LEU A 171 46.87 19.80 -18.99
CA LEU A 171 46.39 18.68 -19.81
C LEU A 171 46.65 17.32 -19.13
N GLU A 172 47.76 17.15 -18.41
CA GLU A 172 48.06 15.95 -17.62
C GLU A 172 47.19 15.86 -16.36
N GLY A 173 46.95 17.00 -15.69
CA GLY A 173 46.00 17.10 -14.57
C GLY A 173 44.54 16.92 -15.01
N GLY A 174 44.19 17.46 -16.17
CA GLY A 174 42.87 17.38 -16.79
C GLY A 174 42.56 16.02 -17.43
N GLY A 175 43.59 15.29 -17.88
CA GLY A 175 43.48 13.94 -18.42
C GLY A 175 43.02 12.90 -17.39
N LYS A 176 43.31 13.14 -16.10
CA LYS A 176 42.82 12.32 -14.97
C LYS A 176 41.40 12.70 -14.51
N SER A 177 40.85 13.81 -14.99
CA SER A 177 39.53 14.34 -14.58
C SER A 177 38.41 14.07 -15.58
N ARG A 178 38.70 13.46 -16.75
CA ARG A 178 37.68 13.07 -17.75
C ARG A 178 37.49 11.56 -17.92
N GLY A 179 37.91 10.78 -16.93
CA GLY A 179 37.52 9.38 -16.75
C GLY A 179 36.35 9.26 -15.77
N GLY A 180 35.14 9.52 -16.25
CA GLY A 180 33.92 9.40 -15.45
C GLY A 180 33.83 8.03 -14.75
N GLY A 181 33.65 8.07 -13.44
CA GLY A 181 33.42 6.90 -12.59
C GLY A 181 32.21 6.10 -13.05
N GLY A 182 32.45 5.09 -13.88
CA GLY A 182 31.52 4.00 -14.12
C GLY A 182 31.52 3.09 -12.90
N HIS A 183 30.49 3.19 -12.06
CA HIS A 183 30.13 2.16 -11.08
C HIS A 183 30.02 0.81 -11.79
N LYS A 184 31.07 -0.01 -11.67
CA LYS A 184 30.99 -1.44 -11.94
C LYS A 184 30.09 -2.04 -10.88
N ARG A 185 28.85 -2.31 -11.28
CA ARG A 185 27.89 -3.12 -10.55
C ARG A 185 28.57 -4.44 -10.20
N THR A 186 28.67 -4.69 -8.90
CA THR A 186 29.10 -5.97 -8.33
C THR A 186 28.10 -7.03 -8.76
N GLY A 187 28.60 -8.09 -9.41
CA GLY A 187 27.73 -9.09 -10.03
C GLY A 187 28.49 -10.26 -10.63
N SER A 188 29.24 -11.01 -9.80
CA SER A 188 29.49 -12.46 -9.96
C SER A 188 30.23 -12.95 -8.71
N LYS A 189 29.51 -13.57 -7.76
CA LYS A 189 29.47 -15.03 -7.55
C LYS A 189 30.86 -15.66 -7.34
N TYR A 190 31.09 -16.02 -6.08
CA TYR A 190 31.88 -17.16 -5.58
C TYR A 190 32.98 -17.68 -6.51
N HIS A 191 34.24 -17.55 -6.09
CA HIS A 191 35.21 -18.63 -5.86
C HIS A 191 36.44 -18.02 -5.16
N ASP A 192 37.17 -18.85 -4.40
CA ASP A 192 38.41 -18.58 -3.66
C ASP A 192 38.33 -17.85 -2.31
N ALA A 193 37.86 -18.59 -1.30
CA ALA A 193 38.37 -18.46 0.06
C ALA A 193 39.71 -19.23 0.18
N PRO A 194 40.77 -18.67 0.80
CA PRO A 194 41.96 -19.45 1.13
C PRO A 194 41.66 -20.40 2.28
N THR A 195 41.72 -21.70 1.98
CA THR A 195 41.75 -22.81 2.93
C THR A 195 42.90 -22.64 3.93
N ILE A 196 42.58 -22.46 5.21
CA ILE A 196 43.49 -22.69 6.33
C ILE A 196 43.04 -24.00 6.99
N PRO A 197 43.91 -25.03 7.10
CA PRO A 197 43.52 -26.32 7.65
C PRO A 197 43.36 -26.24 9.18
N PRO A 198 42.34 -26.88 9.79
CA PRO A 198 42.24 -26.95 11.24
C PRO A 198 43.10 -28.10 11.79
N THR A 199 44.13 -27.76 12.57
CA THR A 199 44.80 -28.69 13.47
C THR A 199 43.91 -29.00 14.67
N ALA A 200 43.69 -30.30 14.89
CA ALA A 200 42.95 -30.85 16.00
C ALA A 200 43.62 -30.55 17.36
N ALA A 201 42.84 -30.04 18.31
CA ALA A 201 43.02 -30.29 19.73
C ALA A 201 41.68 -30.19 20.43
N ALA A 202 41.30 -31.29 21.08
CA ALA A 202 40.07 -31.46 21.84
C ALA A 202 40.14 -30.74 23.18
N SER A 203 39.05 -30.04 23.55
CA SER A 203 38.66 -29.90 24.95
C SER A 203 37.17 -29.55 25.07
N THR A 204 36.48 -30.43 25.77
CA THR A 204 35.08 -30.48 26.17
C THR A 204 34.62 -29.28 27.02
N GLN A 205 33.54 -28.59 26.63
CA GLN A 205 32.37 -28.29 27.49
C GLN A 205 31.25 -27.49 26.74
N PRO A 206 29.98 -27.59 27.18
CA PRO A 206 28.79 -27.24 26.38
C PRO A 206 28.10 -25.92 26.78
N GLN A 207 27.20 -25.49 25.87
CA GLN A 207 26.12 -24.49 26.01
C GLN A 207 26.47 -22.99 25.89
N ALA A 208 26.04 -22.39 24.78
CA ALA A 208 25.27 -21.15 24.75
C ALA A 208 24.73 -20.88 23.32
N THR A 209 23.41 -20.97 23.17
CA THR A 209 22.55 -20.15 22.29
C THR A 209 23.14 -19.56 21.00
N SER A 210 22.85 -20.19 19.86
CA SER A 210 22.75 -19.51 18.56
C SER A 210 21.30 -19.60 18.04
N MET A 211 20.40 -18.83 18.66
CA MET A 211 19.15 -18.39 18.04
C MET A 211 19.35 -16.96 17.55
N ALA A 212 20.09 -16.82 16.45
CA ALA A 212 20.10 -15.63 15.63
C ALA A 212 20.23 -16.13 14.18
N GLU A 213 19.47 -15.54 13.25
CA GLU A 213 19.37 -15.89 11.82
C GLU A 213 18.23 -16.86 11.40
N ARG A 214 17.02 -16.69 11.94
CA ARG A 214 15.79 -17.25 11.30
C ARG A 214 14.65 -16.26 11.05
N SER A 215 14.84 -14.97 11.35
CA SER A 215 13.79 -13.95 11.19
C SER A 215 13.53 -13.54 9.74
N GLY A 216 14.49 -13.66 8.82
CA GLY A 216 14.30 -13.26 7.41
C GLY A 216 13.49 -14.24 6.55
N GLN A 217 13.40 -15.51 6.94
CA GLN A 217 12.70 -16.54 6.13
C GLN A 217 11.19 -16.57 6.39
N VAL A 218 10.73 -16.14 7.57
CA VAL A 218 9.30 -16.14 7.93
C VAL A 218 8.54 -15.05 7.15
N ASP A 219 9.18 -13.90 6.91
CA ASP A 219 8.57 -12.81 6.15
C ASP A 219 8.45 -13.14 4.66
N GLU A 220 9.44 -13.80 4.05
CA GLU A 220 9.34 -14.18 2.63
C GLU A 220 8.28 -15.27 2.40
N GLN A 221 8.18 -16.26 3.29
CA GLN A 221 7.13 -17.29 3.20
C GLN A 221 5.73 -16.74 3.46
N THR A 222 5.58 -15.77 4.36
CA THR A 222 4.29 -15.11 4.61
C THR A 222 3.92 -14.16 3.47
N LEU A 223 4.86 -13.40 2.91
CA LEU A 223 4.63 -12.54 1.75
C LEU A 223 4.26 -13.36 0.51
N THR A 224 4.96 -14.46 0.22
CA THR A 224 4.58 -15.38 -0.86
C THR A 224 3.19 -15.97 -0.61
N SER A 225 2.89 -16.40 0.62
CA SER A 225 1.53 -16.87 0.96
C SER A 225 0.48 -15.79 0.73
N ILE A 226 0.71 -14.55 1.19
CA ILE A 226 -0.19 -13.40 0.97
C ILE A 226 -0.40 -13.15 -0.53
N THR A 227 0.66 -13.18 -1.35
CA THR A 227 0.51 -13.03 -2.80
C THR A 227 -0.27 -14.19 -3.42
N THR A 228 -0.09 -15.43 -2.96
CA THR A 228 -0.91 -16.55 -3.45
C THR A 228 -2.37 -16.41 -3.03
N PHE A 229 -2.66 -15.91 -1.83
CA PHE A 229 -4.03 -15.61 -1.42
C PHE A 229 -4.63 -14.47 -2.24
N ASP A 230 -3.88 -13.41 -2.52
CA ASP A 230 -4.30 -12.29 -3.36
C ASP A 230 -4.59 -12.72 -4.81
N THR A 231 -3.72 -13.54 -5.42
CA THR A 231 -3.99 -14.12 -6.75
C THR A 231 -5.23 -15.03 -6.77
N ARG A 232 -5.48 -15.77 -5.69
CA ARG A 232 -6.70 -16.58 -5.54
C ARG A 232 -7.94 -15.72 -5.31
N LEU A 233 -7.82 -14.65 -4.52
CA LEU A 233 -8.90 -13.69 -4.28
C LEU A 233 -9.26 -12.94 -5.56
N THR A 234 -8.28 -12.42 -6.29
CA THR A 234 -8.49 -11.78 -7.59
C THR A 234 -9.08 -12.75 -8.62
N ALA A 235 -8.67 -14.03 -8.63
CA ALA A 235 -9.32 -15.04 -9.46
C ALA A 235 -10.79 -15.25 -9.07
N LEU A 236 -11.11 -15.31 -7.77
CA LEU A 236 -12.49 -15.41 -7.28
C LEU A 236 -13.31 -14.15 -7.59
N GLU A 237 -12.74 -12.96 -7.42
CA GLU A 237 -13.36 -11.68 -7.75
C GLU A 237 -13.64 -11.58 -9.25
N SER A 238 -12.71 -12.06 -10.09
CA SER A 238 -12.91 -12.11 -11.54
C SER A 238 -14.00 -13.11 -11.95
N ALA A 239 -14.06 -14.28 -11.29
CA ALA A 239 -15.09 -15.28 -11.52
C ALA A 239 -16.48 -14.82 -11.05
N LEU A 240 -16.52 -14.02 -9.99
CA LEU A 240 -17.74 -13.40 -9.46
C LEU A 240 -18.08 -12.08 -10.18
N GLY A 241 -17.23 -11.59 -11.10
CA GLY A 241 -17.43 -10.33 -11.83
C GLY A 241 -17.33 -9.07 -10.97
N LEU A 242 -16.82 -9.16 -9.74
CA LEU A 242 -16.77 -8.05 -8.77
C LEU A 242 -15.74 -6.99 -9.15
N SER A 243 -14.72 -7.31 -9.96
CA SER A 243 -13.69 -6.34 -10.38
C SER A 243 -14.22 -5.23 -11.30
N SER A 244 -15.43 -5.38 -11.86
CA SER A 244 -16.08 -4.30 -12.63
C SER A 244 -16.88 -3.33 -11.76
N LEU A 245 -17.04 -3.64 -10.47
CA LEU A 245 -17.68 -2.75 -9.49
C LEU A 245 -16.58 -1.92 -8.81
N ASP A 246 -16.47 -0.67 -9.23
CA ASP A 246 -15.61 0.33 -8.59
C ASP A 246 -16.03 0.52 -7.11
N PRO A 247 -15.12 0.28 -6.14
CA PRO A 247 -15.42 0.43 -4.71
C PRO A 247 -15.68 1.88 -4.29
N THR A 248 -15.38 2.87 -5.15
CA THR A 248 -15.67 4.29 -4.88
C THR A 248 -17.08 4.70 -5.27
N SER A 249 -17.78 3.88 -6.06
CA SER A 249 -19.22 4.02 -6.26
C SER A 249 -19.94 3.51 -5.02
N GLN A 250 -20.12 4.40 -4.04
CA GLN A 250 -21.04 4.25 -2.89
C GLN A 250 -22.52 4.12 -3.34
N SER A 251 -22.79 3.65 -4.56
CA SER A 251 -24.12 3.21 -4.94
C SER A 251 -24.36 1.86 -4.28
N SER A 252 -25.17 1.92 -3.24
CA SER A 252 -25.81 0.88 -2.46
C SER A 252 -26.60 -0.16 -3.27
N THR A 253 -26.07 -0.66 -4.39
CA THR A 253 -26.45 -1.96 -4.93
C THR A 253 -25.44 -2.95 -4.38
N VAL A 254 -25.46 -3.13 -3.06
CA VAL A 254 -24.92 -4.32 -2.41
C VAL A 254 -25.41 -5.47 -3.26
N THR A 255 -24.46 -6.16 -3.90
CA THR A 255 -24.63 -7.38 -4.66
C THR A 255 -25.89 -8.11 -4.20
N ALA A 256 -26.92 -8.16 -5.04
CA ALA A 256 -28.05 -9.03 -4.73
C ALA A 256 -27.44 -10.40 -4.40
N PRO A 257 -27.75 -10.98 -3.23
CA PRO A 257 -27.04 -12.14 -2.75
C PRO A 257 -27.15 -13.24 -3.82
N LEU A 258 -26.01 -13.67 -4.35
CA LEU A 258 -25.97 -14.57 -5.51
C LEU A 258 -26.73 -15.86 -5.23
N LEU A 259 -26.69 -16.33 -3.98
CA LEU A 259 -27.38 -17.53 -3.54
C LEU A 259 -28.91 -17.43 -3.73
N PRO A 260 -29.64 -16.44 -3.17
CA PRO A 260 -31.05 -16.21 -3.52
C PRO A 260 -31.34 -16.14 -5.01
N THR A 261 -30.51 -15.44 -5.81
CA THR A 261 -30.74 -15.37 -7.27
C THR A 261 -30.56 -16.73 -7.95
N LEU A 262 -29.57 -17.52 -7.55
CA LEU A 262 -29.32 -18.86 -8.06
C LEU A 262 -30.43 -19.82 -7.60
N THR A 263 -30.88 -19.73 -6.36
CA THR A 263 -32.00 -20.54 -5.85
C THR A 263 -33.31 -20.20 -6.56
N LEU A 264 -33.52 -18.94 -6.94
CA LEU A 264 -34.67 -18.51 -7.73
C LEU A 264 -34.56 -19.09 -9.14
N LEU A 265 -33.40 -19.00 -9.79
CA LEU A 265 -33.16 -19.60 -11.11
C LEU A 265 -33.29 -21.13 -11.08
N ASP A 266 -32.83 -21.78 -10.01
CA ASP A 266 -32.98 -23.23 -9.79
C ASP A 266 -34.46 -23.59 -9.60
N GLN A 267 -35.22 -22.81 -8.84
CA GLN A 267 -36.67 -22.96 -8.74
C GLN A 267 -37.35 -22.75 -10.09
N GLN A 268 -36.93 -21.76 -10.88
CA GLN A 268 -37.44 -21.53 -12.23
C GLN A 268 -37.11 -22.70 -13.17
N LEU A 269 -35.89 -23.22 -13.15
CA LEU A 269 -35.48 -24.40 -13.91
C LEU A 269 -36.20 -25.67 -13.45
N ALA A 270 -36.43 -25.83 -12.15
CA ALA A 270 -37.23 -26.91 -11.59
C ALA A 270 -38.70 -26.81 -12.03
N THR A 271 -39.27 -25.60 -12.11
CA THR A 271 -40.62 -25.42 -12.67
C THR A 271 -40.67 -25.71 -14.16
N LEU A 272 -39.65 -25.34 -14.94
CA LEU A 272 -39.59 -25.63 -16.37
C LEU A 272 -39.34 -27.12 -16.66
N SER A 273 -38.56 -27.80 -15.83
CA SER A 273 -38.28 -29.23 -15.98
C SER A 273 -39.44 -30.11 -15.51
N SER A 274 -40.11 -29.74 -14.42
CA SER A 274 -41.30 -30.45 -13.92
C SER A 274 -42.56 -30.16 -14.74
N ALA A 275 -42.72 -28.94 -15.26
CA ALA A 275 -43.77 -28.60 -16.21
C ALA A 275 -43.25 -28.79 -17.65
N THR A 276 -43.08 -30.05 -18.06
CA THR A 276 -42.66 -30.43 -19.43
C THR A 276 -43.62 -29.94 -20.53
N SER A 277 -44.76 -29.30 -20.16
CA SER A 277 -45.68 -28.65 -21.09
C SER A 277 -46.21 -27.31 -20.53
N LEU A 278 -46.21 -26.28 -21.38
CA LEU A 278 -46.74 -24.94 -21.11
C LEU A 278 -48.20 -24.97 -20.62
N SER A 279 -49.00 -25.92 -21.14
CA SER A 279 -50.41 -26.10 -20.79
C SER A 279 -50.62 -26.62 -19.36
N ALA A 280 -49.71 -27.45 -18.84
CA ALA A 280 -49.76 -27.90 -17.44
C ALA A 280 -49.44 -26.77 -16.46
N LEU A 281 -48.52 -25.87 -16.84
CA LEU A 281 -48.18 -24.69 -16.05
C LEU A 281 -49.35 -23.69 -16.01
N GLU A 282 -50.04 -23.48 -17.13
CA GLU A 282 -51.23 -22.62 -17.20
C GLU A 282 -52.45 -23.21 -16.46
N ALA A 283 -52.61 -24.53 -16.49
CA ALA A 283 -53.61 -25.23 -15.69
C ALA A 283 -53.29 -25.20 -14.17
N ALA A 284 -52.01 -25.27 -13.79
CA ALA A 284 -51.58 -25.16 -12.40
C ALA A 284 -51.68 -23.72 -11.89
N SER A 285 -51.28 -22.72 -12.69
CA SER A 285 -51.38 -21.30 -12.32
C SER A 285 -52.83 -20.86 -12.15
N SER A 286 -53.74 -21.31 -13.03
CA SER A 286 -55.18 -21.05 -12.89
C SER A 286 -55.77 -21.72 -11.64
N ARG A 287 -55.32 -22.94 -11.28
CA ARG A 287 -55.71 -23.58 -10.00
C ARG A 287 -55.16 -22.85 -8.79
N ILE A 288 -53.92 -22.38 -8.82
CA ILE A 288 -53.33 -21.57 -7.74
C ILE A 288 -54.08 -20.25 -7.60
N HIS A 289 -54.41 -19.58 -8.70
CA HIS A 289 -55.23 -18.37 -8.67
C HIS A 289 -56.63 -18.64 -8.10
N LYS A 290 -57.25 -19.77 -8.46
CA LYS A 290 -58.53 -20.20 -7.90
C LYS A 290 -58.43 -20.45 -6.39
N LEU A 291 -57.45 -21.24 -5.94
CA LEU A 291 -57.20 -21.48 -4.52
C LEU A 291 -56.86 -20.21 -3.75
N LYS A 292 -56.11 -19.28 -4.36
CA LYS A 292 -55.82 -17.96 -3.78
C LYS A 292 -57.09 -17.13 -3.61
N SER A 293 -57.99 -17.16 -4.60
CA SER A 293 -59.28 -16.47 -4.51
C SER A 293 -60.21 -17.10 -3.46
N GLU A 294 -60.22 -18.43 -3.37
CA GLU A 294 -60.98 -19.18 -2.36
C GLU A 294 -60.43 -18.94 -0.95
N ALA A 295 -59.11 -18.91 -0.77
CA ALA A 295 -58.46 -18.58 0.49
C ALA A 295 -58.69 -17.11 0.90
N ALA A 296 -58.68 -16.17 -0.06
CA ALA A 296 -59.02 -14.77 0.19
C ALA A 296 -60.49 -14.63 0.63
N SER A 297 -61.40 -15.37 -0.02
CA SER A 297 -62.81 -15.45 0.38
C SER A 297 -62.96 -16.01 1.80
N LEU A 298 -62.24 -17.09 2.15
CA LEU A 298 -62.25 -17.66 3.51
C LEU A 298 -61.67 -16.70 4.55
N SER A 299 -60.58 -16.01 4.24
CA SER A 299 -59.98 -14.99 5.11
C SER A 299 -60.93 -13.80 5.32
N GLN A 300 -61.65 -13.38 4.27
CA GLN A 300 -62.66 -12.33 4.36
C GLN A 300 -63.88 -12.77 5.17
N LEU A 301 -64.34 -14.02 5.02
CA LEU A 301 -65.38 -14.61 5.87
C LEU A 301 -64.93 -14.74 7.32
N GLN A 302 -63.67 -15.09 7.57
CA GLN A 302 -63.09 -15.19 8.91
C GLN A 302 -62.91 -13.82 9.57
N SER A 303 -62.57 -12.79 8.79
CA SER A 303 -62.50 -11.40 9.26
C SER A 303 -63.89 -10.80 9.53
N GLN A 304 -64.89 -11.18 8.74
CA GLN A 304 -66.30 -10.85 9.02
C GLN A 304 -66.85 -11.62 10.23
N ARG A 305 -66.25 -12.77 10.56
CA ARG A 305 -66.51 -13.55 11.78
C ARG A 305 -65.63 -13.11 12.97
N GLY A 306 -65.32 -11.81 13.04
CA GLY A 306 -64.76 -11.14 14.21
C GLY A 306 -65.71 -11.20 15.43
N PRO A 307 -65.21 -10.85 16.63
CA PRO A 307 -65.47 -11.51 17.91
C PRO A 307 -66.94 -11.49 18.37
N PRO A 308 -67.41 -12.50 19.13
CA PRO A 308 -68.69 -12.40 19.82
C PRO A 308 -68.59 -11.28 20.85
N THR A 309 -69.21 -10.13 20.55
CA THR A 309 -69.48 -9.12 21.57
C THR A 309 -70.58 -9.67 22.47
N ASP A 310 -70.18 -10.27 23.59
CA ASP A 310 -71.06 -10.58 24.72
C ASP A 310 -71.74 -9.31 25.20
N LYS A 311 -72.97 -9.11 24.75
CA LYS A 311 -73.96 -8.27 25.42
C LYS A 311 -75.08 -9.20 25.84
N ASN A 312 -75.32 -9.24 27.15
CA ASN A 312 -76.38 -9.94 27.88
C ASN A 312 -75.91 -11.23 28.57
N ASN A 313 -75.43 -11.14 29.80
CA ASN A 313 -76.28 -11.41 30.95
C ASN A 313 -75.50 -11.15 32.24
N ALA A 314 -75.98 -10.18 33.02
CA ALA A 314 -75.51 -9.95 34.37
C ALA A 314 -76.17 -10.97 35.32
N SER A 315 -75.42 -11.29 36.39
CA SER A 315 -75.92 -11.83 37.66
C SER A 315 -76.09 -13.35 37.73
N THR A 316 -75.11 -14.04 38.34
CA THR A 316 -75.25 -14.67 39.67
C THR A 316 -73.97 -15.47 40.01
N PRO A 317 -73.47 -15.42 41.26
CA PRO A 317 -72.31 -16.21 41.70
C PRO A 317 -72.77 -17.45 42.48
N SER A 318 -72.23 -18.63 42.13
CA SER A 318 -72.23 -19.83 42.99
C SER A 318 -71.30 -20.87 42.34
N ALA A 319 -70.10 -21.11 42.88
CA ALA A 319 -69.81 -21.98 44.01
C ALA A 319 -69.60 -23.47 43.61
N SER A 320 -68.51 -24.03 44.14
CA SER A 320 -68.16 -25.46 44.29
C SER A 320 -67.80 -26.30 43.05
N THR A 321 -66.48 -26.50 42.88
CA THR A 321 -65.71 -27.78 42.89
C THR A 321 -66.49 -29.11 43.08
N PRO A 322 -65.85 -30.30 42.91
CA PRO A 322 -65.50 -31.02 41.68
C PRO A 322 -66.00 -32.50 41.74
N THR A 323 -66.47 -33.11 40.66
CA THR A 323 -66.71 -34.58 40.67
C THR A 323 -66.45 -35.25 39.33
N THR A 324 -65.46 -36.13 39.41
CA THR A 324 -65.26 -37.43 38.77
C THR A 324 -66.43 -38.10 38.01
N ASP A 325 -65.99 -38.75 36.93
CA ASP A 325 -66.38 -40.05 36.39
C ASP A 325 -67.50 -40.20 35.33
N ASP A 326 -67.05 -40.91 34.30
CA ASP A 326 -67.72 -41.87 33.42
C ASP A 326 -68.53 -41.42 32.18
N GLU A 327 -67.92 -41.75 31.03
CA GLU A 327 -68.46 -42.58 29.94
C GLU A 327 -69.85 -42.24 29.37
N GLU A 328 -69.87 -41.70 28.15
CA GLU A 328 -70.14 -42.50 26.94
C GLU A 328 -70.49 -41.60 25.74
N ASP A 329 -69.96 -42.04 24.60
CA ASP A 329 -70.61 -42.06 23.30
C ASP A 329 -70.85 -40.76 22.50
N SER A 330 -70.44 -40.90 21.23
CA SER A 330 -71.01 -40.28 20.04
C SER A 330 -70.45 -38.92 19.55
N THR A 331 -69.81 -39.05 18.39
CA THR A 331 -69.83 -38.13 17.24
C THR A 331 -68.72 -37.10 17.05
N ALA A 332 -68.33 -37.01 15.77
CA ALA A 332 -67.64 -35.93 15.08
C ALA A 332 -66.11 -35.93 15.13
N ALA A 333 -65.56 -36.39 14.00
CA ALA A 333 -64.22 -36.15 13.51
C ALA A 333 -63.78 -34.69 13.75
N ASP A 334 -62.84 -34.55 14.69
CA ASP A 334 -61.58 -33.82 14.58
C ASP A 334 -61.59 -32.59 13.66
N SER A 335 -62.17 -31.51 14.18
CA SER A 335 -61.85 -30.16 13.71
C SER A 335 -60.82 -29.55 14.65
N VAL A 336 -59.54 -29.82 14.38
CA VAL A 336 -58.41 -29.11 14.98
C VAL A 336 -58.46 -27.64 14.53
N LYS A 337 -59.21 -26.86 15.30
CA LYS A 337 -59.27 -25.41 15.23
C LYS A 337 -57.99 -24.88 15.89
N PRO A 338 -57.09 -24.16 15.18
CA PRO A 338 -55.90 -23.63 15.83
C PRO A 338 -56.31 -22.51 16.80
N ALA A 339 -56.32 -22.82 18.09
CA ALA A 339 -56.60 -21.92 19.20
C ALA A 339 -55.44 -20.96 19.50
N THR A 340 -54.81 -20.37 18.48
CA THR A 340 -53.66 -19.45 18.66
C THR A 340 -54.03 -17.97 18.52
N SER A 341 -55.26 -17.65 18.11
CA SER A 341 -55.66 -16.28 17.77
C SER A 341 -56.29 -15.48 18.93
N ALA A 342 -56.54 -16.09 20.09
CA ALA A 342 -57.34 -15.49 21.17
C ALA A 342 -56.59 -15.18 22.48
N LEU A 343 -55.27 -15.43 22.55
CA LEU A 343 -54.47 -15.24 23.78
C LEU A 343 -53.42 -14.11 23.71
N LEU A 344 -53.23 -13.48 22.56
CA LEU A 344 -52.32 -12.34 22.42
C LEU A 344 -53.14 -11.05 22.47
N SER A 345 -52.82 -10.17 23.42
CA SER A 345 -53.46 -8.86 23.48
C SER A 345 -53.14 -8.07 22.20
N ALA A 346 -54.02 -7.15 21.81
CA ALA A 346 -53.80 -6.32 20.62
C ALA A 346 -52.50 -5.50 20.70
N ASP A 347 -51.99 -5.25 21.90
CA ASP A 347 -50.72 -4.56 22.12
C ASP A 347 -49.51 -5.49 22.00
N ASP A 348 -49.62 -6.76 22.44
CA ASP A 348 -48.59 -7.77 22.21
C ASP A 348 -48.41 -8.07 20.71
N LEU A 349 -49.48 -8.00 19.92
CA LEU A 349 -49.39 -8.14 18.46
C LEU A 349 -48.69 -6.93 17.81
N LYS A 350 -48.84 -5.73 18.36
CA LYS A 350 -48.11 -4.54 17.88
C LYS A 350 -46.63 -4.62 18.23
N THR A 351 -46.29 -4.96 19.47
CA THR A 351 -44.89 -5.14 19.86
C THR A 351 -44.24 -6.30 19.10
N LEU A 352 -44.96 -7.39 18.84
CA LEU A 352 -44.47 -8.50 18.03
C LEU A 352 -44.24 -8.08 16.57
N THR A 353 -45.14 -7.30 15.96
CA THR A 353 -44.94 -6.79 14.60
C THR A 353 -43.80 -5.78 14.53
N GLU A 354 -43.62 -4.95 15.55
CA GLU A 354 -42.45 -4.07 15.70
C GLU A 354 -41.15 -4.86 15.83
N LEU A 355 -41.08 -5.87 16.71
CA LEU A 355 -39.91 -6.74 16.87
C LEU A 355 -39.60 -7.54 15.60
N HIS A 356 -40.64 -8.04 14.92
CA HIS A 356 -40.49 -8.73 13.65
C HIS A 356 -40.01 -7.79 12.55
N SER A 357 -40.36 -6.49 12.59
CA SER A 357 -39.82 -5.50 11.67
C SER A 357 -38.34 -5.17 11.93
N LEU A 358 -37.86 -5.33 13.17
CA LEU A 358 -36.46 -5.13 13.55
C LEU A 358 -35.58 -6.35 13.26
N LEU A 359 -36.15 -7.55 13.20
CA LEU A 359 -35.44 -8.81 12.98
C LEU A 359 -34.67 -8.86 11.63
N PRO A 360 -35.20 -8.37 10.49
CA PRO A 360 -34.42 -8.22 9.25
C PRO A 360 -33.17 -7.36 9.42
N SER A 361 -33.24 -6.29 10.22
CA SER A 361 -32.07 -5.43 10.44
C SER A 361 -31.02 -6.15 11.28
N LEU A 362 -31.43 -6.85 12.35
CA LEU A 362 -30.52 -7.60 13.20
C LEU A 362 -29.92 -8.81 12.51
N THR A 363 -30.70 -9.51 11.68
CA THR A 363 -30.21 -10.65 10.90
C THR A 363 -29.18 -10.23 9.85
N SER A 364 -29.30 -9.03 9.28
CA SER A 364 -28.26 -8.47 8.39
C SER A 364 -26.98 -8.07 9.13
N LEU A 365 -27.09 -7.63 10.39
CA LEU A 365 -25.96 -7.20 11.23
C LEU A 365 -25.25 -8.35 11.94
N THR A 366 -25.95 -9.45 12.21
CA THR A 366 -25.42 -10.63 12.90
C THR A 366 -24.19 -11.24 12.23
N PRO A 367 -24.16 -11.48 10.89
CA PRO A 367 -22.96 -12.02 10.27
C PRO A 367 -21.78 -11.06 10.42
N LEU A 368 -21.99 -9.75 10.47
CA LEU A 368 -20.92 -8.74 10.51
C LEU A 368 -20.12 -8.72 11.81
N ILE A 369 -20.69 -9.19 12.92
CA ILE A 369 -20.09 -9.11 14.26
C ILE A 369 -18.78 -9.92 14.36
N PRO A 370 -18.69 -11.20 13.92
CA PRO A 370 -17.42 -11.93 13.86
C PRO A 370 -16.31 -11.21 13.08
N HIS A 371 -16.64 -10.51 11.99
CA HIS A 371 -15.64 -9.80 11.19
C HIS A 371 -15.17 -8.52 11.89
N LEU A 372 -16.11 -7.79 12.50
CA LEU A 372 -15.77 -6.61 13.30
C LEU A 372 -14.93 -6.98 14.51
N THR A 373 -15.23 -8.08 15.19
CA THR A 373 -14.42 -8.55 16.34
C THR A 373 -13.03 -9.02 15.93
N THR A 374 -12.86 -9.67 14.78
CA THR A 374 -11.53 -10.03 14.26
C THR A 374 -10.74 -8.78 13.84
N ARG A 375 -11.37 -7.83 13.15
CA ARG A 375 -10.75 -6.53 12.82
C ARG A 375 -10.41 -5.70 14.06
N LEU A 376 -11.27 -5.70 15.08
CA LEU A 376 -10.99 -5.04 16.36
C LEU A 376 -9.85 -5.74 17.12
N ARG A 377 -9.69 -7.06 16.98
CA ARG A 377 -8.56 -7.78 17.57
C ARG A 377 -7.24 -7.39 16.88
N SER A 378 -7.20 -7.31 15.55
CA SER A 378 -6.02 -6.82 14.81
C SER A 378 -5.78 -5.32 15.04
N LEU A 379 -6.84 -4.53 15.19
CA LEU A 379 -6.73 -3.13 15.53
C LEU A 379 -6.22 -2.96 16.97
N ARG A 380 -6.64 -3.81 17.92
CA ARG A 380 -6.14 -3.81 19.29
C ARG A 380 -4.64 -4.06 19.33
N THR A 381 -4.11 -5.00 18.55
CA THR A 381 -2.65 -5.19 18.47
C THR A 381 -1.94 -3.97 17.91
N LEU A 382 -2.54 -3.28 16.94
CA LEU A 382 -2.02 -2.01 16.42
C LEU A 382 -2.08 -0.90 17.48
N HIS A 383 -3.19 -0.74 18.20
CA HIS A 383 -3.30 0.25 19.27
C HIS A 383 -2.36 -0.03 20.44
N THR A 384 -2.15 -1.29 20.83
CA THR A 384 -1.17 -1.62 21.87
C THR A 384 0.24 -1.32 21.41
N THR A 385 0.60 -1.63 20.17
CA THR A 385 1.93 -1.32 19.63
C THR A 385 2.14 0.18 19.45
N ALA A 386 1.12 0.92 19.04
CA ALA A 386 1.16 2.38 18.98
C ALA A 386 1.30 3.01 20.37
N ALA A 387 0.60 2.46 21.38
CA ALA A 387 0.72 2.92 22.76
C ALA A 387 2.12 2.64 23.35
N THR A 388 2.69 1.45 23.08
CA THR A 388 4.07 1.15 23.52
C THR A 388 5.09 2.02 22.78
N ALA A 389 4.92 2.25 21.48
CA ALA A 389 5.80 3.14 20.73
C ALA A 389 5.73 4.59 21.24
N ALA A 390 4.54 5.07 21.60
CA ALA A 390 4.38 6.39 22.22
C ALA A 390 5.11 6.45 23.58
N SER A 391 4.98 5.44 24.44
CA SER A 391 5.71 5.41 25.72
C SER A 391 7.22 5.27 25.57
N ASP A 392 7.66 4.54 24.54
CA ASP A 392 9.09 4.39 24.23
C ASP A 392 9.68 5.71 23.72
N LEU A 393 8.93 6.46 22.89
CA LEU A 393 9.31 7.80 22.44
C LEU A 393 9.39 8.78 23.61
N ASP A 394 8.40 8.81 24.52
CA ASP A 394 8.48 9.60 25.75
C ASP A 394 9.70 9.21 26.60
N GLY A 395 10.05 7.93 26.63
CA GLY A 395 11.23 7.43 27.31
C GLY A 395 12.55 7.84 26.64
N ILE A 396 12.58 7.96 25.32
CA ILE A 396 13.73 8.45 24.56
C ILE A 396 13.87 9.96 24.76
N GLU A 397 12.77 10.72 24.72
CA GLU A 397 12.76 12.16 24.95
C GLU A 397 13.30 12.51 26.34
N LYS A 398 12.88 11.78 27.38
CA LYS A 398 13.43 11.95 28.74
C LYS A 398 14.93 11.69 28.80
N ARG A 399 15.41 10.61 28.17
CA ARG A 399 16.85 10.32 28.09
C ARG A 399 17.61 11.38 27.30
N GLN A 400 17.02 11.94 26.25
CA GLN A 400 17.62 13.05 25.50
C GLN A 400 17.74 14.30 26.37
N ALA A 401 16.69 14.66 27.11
CA ALA A 401 16.73 15.78 28.05
C ALA A 401 17.77 15.58 29.17
N GLU A 402 17.87 14.36 29.71
CA GLU A 402 18.91 13.98 30.68
C GLU A 402 20.31 14.12 30.07
N MET A 403 20.57 13.55 28.89
CA MET A 403 21.86 13.66 28.19
C MET A 403 22.21 15.13 27.87
N GLU A 404 21.25 15.96 27.48
CA GLU A 404 21.48 17.39 27.25
C GLU A 404 21.89 18.12 28.53
N SER A 405 21.24 17.78 29.66
CA SER A 405 21.58 18.32 30.98
C SER A 405 22.96 17.86 31.44
N GLU A 406 23.30 16.58 31.22
CA GLU A 406 24.63 16.05 31.50
C GLU A 406 25.65 16.78 30.64
N LEU A 407 25.47 16.84 29.32
CA LEU A 407 26.38 17.56 28.41
C LEU A 407 26.58 19.02 28.82
N ARG A 408 25.58 19.68 29.39
CA ARG A 408 25.72 21.02 29.97
C ARG A 408 26.65 21.00 31.18
N VAL A 409 26.46 20.08 32.12
CA VAL A 409 27.36 19.90 33.28
C VAL A 409 28.78 19.56 32.83
N TRP A 410 28.96 18.72 31.80
CA TRP A 410 30.27 18.40 31.23
C TRP A 410 30.92 19.63 30.59
N ARG A 411 30.16 20.49 29.90
CA ARG A 411 30.67 21.77 29.36
C ARG A 411 31.11 22.72 30.47
N GLU A 412 30.28 22.91 31.49
CA GLU A 412 30.62 23.76 32.65
C GLU A 412 31.81 23.20 33.43
N GLY A 413 31.92 21.87 33.53
CA GLY A 413 33.08 21.19 34.11
C GLY A 413 34.35 21.40 33.29
N LEU A 414 34.27 21.31 31.97
CA LEU A 414 35.40 21.54 31.07
C LEU A 414 35.87 23.00 31.12
N GLU A 415 34.95 23.96 31.16
CA GLU A 415 35.26 25.39 31.31
C GLU A 415 36.01 25.68 32.62
N LYS A 416 35.57 25.08 33.74
CA LYS A 416 36.28 25.18 35.02
C LYS A 416 37.67 24.54 34.96
N VAL A 417 37.81 23.41 34.26
CA VAL A 417 39.12 22.76 34.07
C VAL A 417 40.02 23.62 33.18
N GLU A 418 39.49 24.23 32.12
CA GLU A 418 40.23 25.14 31.25
C GLU A 418 40.70 26.38 32.03
N GLU A 419 39.84 26.98 32.85
CA GLU A 419 40.20 28.09 33.71
C GLU A 419 41.28 27.69 34.74
N ALA A 420 41.13 26.54 35.39
CA ALA A 420 42.12 26.02 36.33
C ALA A 420 43.47 25.71 35.65
N VAL A 421 43.45 25.20 34.41
CA VAL A 421 44.67 24.96 33.61
C VAL A 421 45.31 26.28 33.19
N ARG A 422 44.54 27.30 32.83
CA ARG A 422 45.05 28.65 32.53
C ARG A 422 45.69 29.27 33.78
N GLU A 423 45.01 29.24 34.92
CA GLU A 423 45.54 29.76 36.18
C GLU A 423 46.81 28.99 36.62
N SER A 424 46.78 27.66 36.51
CA SER A 424 47.94 26.81 36.77
C SER A 424 49.09 27.10 35.80
N GLY A 425 48.81 27.34 34.53
CA GLY A 425 49.79 27.73 33.51
C GLY A 425 50.45 29.08 33.82
N GLU A 426 49.67 30.07 34.26
CA GLU A 426 50.19 31.36 34.70
C GLU A 426 51.02 31.24 35.98
N ALA A 427 50.54 30.49 36.98
CA ALA A 427 51.26 30.25 38.23
C ALA A 427 52.56 29.48 37.97
N ASN A 428 52.53 28.46 37.11
CA ASN A 428 53.71 27.72 36.70
C ASN A 428 54.68 28.58 35.87
N GLY A 429 54.17 29.49 35.04
CA GLY A 429 55.00 30.48 34.33
C GLY A 429 55.68 31.46 35.28
N ARG A 430 54.98 31.93 36.33
CA ARG A 430 55.58 32.76 37.40
C ARG A 430 56.64 31.97 38.17
N ASN A 431 56.32 30.74 38.58
CA ASN A 431 57.28 29.86 39.28
C ASN A 431 58.50 29.55 38.40
N GLY A 432 58.29 29.30 37.10
CA GLY A 432 59.35 29.08 36.12
C GLY A 432 60.30 30.26 36.03
N LYS A 433 59.81 31.50 36.01
CA LYS A 433 60.64 32.72 36.05
C LYS A 433 61.42 32.84 37.36
N VAL A 434 60.82 32.47 38.49
CA VAL A 434 61.51 32.48 39.79
C VAL A 434 62.65 31.45 39.81
N VAL A 435 62.38 30.23 39.32
CA VAL A 435 63.38 29.18 39.21
C VAL A 435 64.46 29.55 38.19
N GLU A 436 64.11 30.15 37.06
CA GLU A 436 65.07 30.69 36.09
C GLU A 436 65.97 31.76 36.73
N GLY A 437 65.40 32.65 37.54
CA GLY A 437 66.17 33.62 38.35
C GLY A 437 67.15 32.93 39.28
N TRP A 438 66.70 31.92 40.04
CA TRP A 438 67.58 31.14 40.92
C TRP A 438 68.67 30.39 40.17
N VAL A 439 68.36 29.80 39.01
CA VAL A 439 69.33 29.13 38.14
C VAL A 439 70.31 30.13 37.55
N GLY A 440 69.85 31.32 37.16
CA GLY A 440 70.70 32.43 36.69
C GLY A 440 71.66 32.92 37.76
N GLU A 441 71.19 33.12 39.00
CA GLU A 441 72.02 33.44 40.14
C GLU A 441 73.02 32.33 40.47
N LEU A 442 72.59 31.07 40.39
CA LEU A 442 73.46 29.91 40.60
C LEU A 442 74.53 29.85 39.50
N ARG A 443 74.15 30.05 38.23
CA ARG A 443 75.07 30.12 37.08
C ARG A 443 76.08 31.24 37.25
N GLY A 444 75.64 32.43 37.68
CA GLY A 444 76.53 33.55 37.96
C GLY A 444 77.49 33.28 39.13
N ARG A 445 77.04 32.58 40.18
CA ARG A 445 77.92 32.13 41.26
C ARG A 445 78.94 31.10 40.79
N VAL A 446 78.53 30.13 39.97
CA VAL A 446 79.44 29.13 39.38
C VAL A 446 80.46 29.79 38.45
N GLU A 447 80.06 30.76 37.63
CA GLU A 447 80.98 31.47 36.73
C GLU A 447 82.01 32.31 37.52
N LYS A 448 81.63 32.90 38.65
CA LYS A 448 82.56 33.60 39.56
C LYS A 448 83.51 32.66 40.29
N LEU A 449 83.10 31.41 40.54
CA LEU A 449 83.93 30.38 41.17
C LEU A 449 84.84 29.65 40.16
N GLY A 450 84.50 29.71 38.87
CA GLY A 450 85.25 29.06 37.78
C GLY A 450 86.31 29.92 37.09
N ARG A 451 86.64 31.11 37.62
CA ARG A 451 87.76 31.95 37.16
C ARG A 451 88.86 32.04 38.19
#